data_AF-A0A954CNZ9-F1
#
_entry.id   AF-A0A954CNZ9-F1
#
_cell.length_a   1.000
_cell.length_b   1.000
_cell.length_c   1.000
_cell.angle_alpha   90.00
_cell.angle_beta   90.00
_cell.angle_gamma   90.00
#
_symmetry.space_group_name_H-M   'P 1'
#
loop_
_entity.id
_entity.type
_entity.pdbx_description
1 polymer ?
#
loop_
_entity_poly.entity_id
_entity_poly.type
_entity_poly.pdbx_seq_one_letter_code
_entity_poly.pdbx_strand_id
1 'polypeptide(L)'
;MDSTDAKERQKPNLAELKERVCAFLDAVSERSEEDVKREFGHVHERARELVQRKLAMTGSKSETRDLLGELVFSRLRGGLRNFLRAEDGSDDLKAAEWVMGSLLSMSAISEFSVAIDRAILEMSAPREYSFAGMADFISIEEVMQLLGSGRHVGCLSLEKPDNRIDIYLNTGRIAFLDPHRMIRRMLPGAGSMDYREISEEVLRKSEAEQRETGTPLLLALEKAGVFHELDIRNVISELGSEVFHEFLLDPDAVFFSYRRLPELPEFAQEHDLRFGVTGLLLEGNKKLDDWRSMCRIFPDKHEPITPVDDMYAKIGDLNLGVTEIKLLAHINGENDAQQISEAMGLPLFETYQHLVRLARAGAVSAPGNDALPEVSMSVEESMKLAFEALDANDDSLAVSSALDRVLGGGDSDGLFGDVSDEEPAEEEDDDMSLGFLGKRN
;
A
#
# COMPACT_ATOMS: atom_id res chain seq x y z
N MET A 1 -0.38 -23.11 -42.55
CA MET A 1 -1.79 -23.42 -42.84
C MET A 1 -2.13 -24.58 -41.96
N ASP A 2 -2.97 -24.55 -40.95
CA ASP A 2 -3.92 -23.62 -40.29
C ASP A 2 -4.43 -24.52 -39.13
N SER A 3 -5.06 -24.12 -38.04
CA SER A 3 -5.45 -22.91 -37.35
C SER A 3 -6.07 -23.43 -36.03
N THR A 4 -6.12 -22.59 -34.98
CA THR A 4 -7.15 -22.59 -33.91
C THR A 4 -7.52 -23.89 -33.17
N ASP A 5 -7.30 -23.92 -31.84
CA ASP A 5 -8.44 -23.86 -30.92
C ASP A 5 -7.99 -23.55 -29.48
N ALA A 6 -8.28 -22.32 -29.07
CA ALA A 6 -8.15 -21.82 -27.72
C ALA A 6 -9.43 -22.19 -26.93
N LYS A 7 -9.26 -22.86 -25.78
CA LYS A 7 -10.35 -23.06 -24.82
C LYS A 7 -10.65 -21.75 -24.08
N GLU A 8 -11.73 -21.09 -24.52
CA GLU A 8 -12.40 -20.03 -23.77
C GLU A 8 -12.70 -20.47 -22.33
N ARG A 9 -12.18 -19.73 -21.35
CA ARG A 9 -12.72 -19.74 -19.98
C ARG A 9 -13.93 -18.83 -19.96
N GLN A 10 -15.11 -19.40 -20.11
CA GLN A 10 -16.38 -18.70 -19.94
C GLN A 10 -16.47 -18.08 -18.55
N LYS A 11 -16.75 -16.78 -18.48
CA LYS A 11 -17.29 -16.13 -17.27
C LYS A 11 -18.49 -16.97 -16.79
N PRO A 12 -18.65 -17.24 -15.47
CA PRO A 12 -19.82 -17.97 -15.00
C PRO A 12 -21.05 -17.23 -15.49
N ASN A 13 -21.84 -17.91 -16.31
CA ASN A 13 -23.04 -17.33 -16.89
C ASN A 13 -23.94 -16.95 -15.70
N LEU A 14 -24.36 -15.68 -15.62
CA LEU A 14 -25.22 -15.21 -14.53
C LEU A 14 -26.48 -16.09 -14.39
N ALA A 15 -26.94 -16.68 -15.50
CA ALA A 15 -28.01 -17.66 -15.52
C ALA A 15 -27.63 -18.99 -14.84
N GLU A 16 -26.40 -19.47 -15.03
CA GLU A 16 -25.89 -20.71 -14.43
C GLU A 16 -25.60 -20.52 -12.93
N LEU A 17 -25.08 -19.36 -12.52
CA LEU A 17 -24.93 -19.03 -11.10
C LEU A 17 -26.30 -18.95 -10.42
N LYS A 18 -27.27 -18.30 -11.07
CA LYS A 18 -28.65 -18.25 -10.60
C LYS A 18 -29.27 -19.64 -10.49
N GLU A 19 -29.06 -20.51 -11.48
CA GLU A 19 -29.54 -21.89 -11.48
C GLU A 19 -28.90 -22.71 -10.35
N ARG A 20 -27.60 -22.54 -10.09
CA ARG A 20 -26.91 -23.21 -8.97
C ARG A 20 -27.36 -22.70 -7.60
N VAL A 21 -27.62 -21.40 -7.47
CA VAL A 21 -28.18 -20.82 -6.24
C VAL A 21 -29.61 -21.32 -6.02
N CYS A 22 -30.44 -21.36 -7.07
CA CYS A 22 -31.79 -21.94 -6.98
C CYS A 22 -31.74 -23.42 -6.61
N ALA A 23 -30.92 -24.24 -7.27
CA ALA A 23 -30.77 -25.66 -6.95
C ALA A 23 -30.25 -25.90 -5.53
N PHE A 24 -29.38 -25.03 -5.02
CA PHE A 24 -28.93 -25.08 -3.63
C PHE A 24 -30.06 -24.73 -2.66
N LEU A 25 -30.83 -23.68 -2.95
CA LEU A 25 -31.99 -23.29 -2.13
C LEU A 25 -33.08 -24.37 -2.14
N ASP A 26 -33.34 -24.97 -3.29
CA ASP A 26 -34.28 -26.09 -3.45
C ASP A 26 -33.80 -27.30 -2.65
N ALA A 27 -32.52 -27.68 -2.77
CA ALA A 27 -31.91 -28.77 -1.99
C ALA A 27 -31.89 -28.51 -0.47
N VAL A 28 -31.85 -27.25 -0.04
CA VAL A 28 -31.98 -26.87 1.37
C VAL A 28 -33.45 -26.94 1.82
N SER A 29 -34.38 -26.56 0.95
CA SER A 29 -35.83 -26.58 1.22
C SER A 29 -36.43 -28.00 1.19
N GLU A 30 -35.82 -28.94 0.48
CA GLU A 30 -36.22 -30.35 0.41
C GLU A 30 -35.67 -31.19 1.58
N ARG A 31 -34.85 -30.61 2.47
CA ARG A 31 -34.32 -31.33 3.64
C ARG A 31 -35.44 -31.69 4.60
N SER A 32 -35.40 -32.92 5.11
CA SER A 32 -36.39 -33.40 6.07
C SER A 32 -36.35 -32.57 7.35
N GLU A 33 -37.52 -32.33 7.96
CA GLU A 33 -37.63 -31.57 9.20
C GLU A 33 -36.81 -32.21 10.34
N GLU A 34 -36.59 -33.53 10.28
CA GLU A 34 -35.76 -34.28 11.23
C GLU A 34 -34.26 -34.02 11.05
N ASP A 35 -33.76 -33.91 9.81
CA ASP A 35 -32.36 -33.59 9.54
C ASP A 35 -32.01 -32.15 9.94
N VAL A 36 -32.92 -31.22 9.64
CA VAL A 36 -32.79 -29.82 10.07
C VAL A 36 -32.82 -29.74 11.61
N LYS A 37 -33.73 -30.46 12.28
CA LYS A 37 -33.78 -30.51 13.76
C LYS A 37 -32.51 -31.13 14.36
N ARG A 38 -31.90 -32.13 13.73
CA ARG A 38 -30.66 -32.75 14.20
C ARG A 38 -29.46 -31.79 14.07
N GLU A 39 -29.30 -31.14 12.92
CA GLU A 39 -28.21 -30.18 12.69
C GLU A 39 -28.37 -28.93 13.57
N PHE A 40 -29.58 -28.36 13.66
CA PHE A 40 -29.86 -27.26 14.59
C PHE A 40 -29.74 -27.68 16.05
N GLY A 41 -30.03 -28.93 16.39
CA GLY A 41 -29.80 -29.49 17.73
C GLY A 41 -28.33 -29.43 18.13
N HIS A 42 -27.42 -29.85 17.24
CA HIS A 42 -25.98 -29.76 17.47
C HIS A 42 -25.49 -28.31 17.57
N VAL A 43 -25.97 -27.42 16.69
CA VAL A 43 -25.63 -25.99 16.73
C VAL A 43 -26.15 -25.34 18.02
N HIS A 44 -27.36 -25.68 18.46
CA HIS A 44 -27.99 -25.14 19.66
C HIS A 44 -27.31 -25.63 20.95
N GLU A 45 -26.94 -26.91 21.02
CA GLU A 45 -26.20 -27.46 22.16
C GLU A 45 -24.80 -26.85 22.25
N ARG A 46 -24.16 -26.62 21.10
CA ARG A 46 -22.85 -25.95 21.04
C ARG A 46 -22.93 -24.46 21.38
N ALA A 47 -23.97 -23.77 20.91
CA ALA A 47 -24.23 -22.38 21.29
C ALA A 47 -24.48 -22.25 22.80
N ARG A 48 -25.20 -23.21 23.41
CA ARG A 48 -25.41 -23.26 24.85
C ARG A 48 -24.09 -23.44 25.61
N GLU A 49 -23.20 -24.31 25.12
CA GLU A 49 -21.88 -24.52 25.71
C GLU A 49 -21.00 -23.26 25.63
N LEU A 50 -21.01 -22.56 24.48
CA LEU A 50 -20.31 -21.28 24.29
C LEU A 50 -20.85 -20.19 25.24
N VAL A 51 -22.16 -20.09 25.39
CA VAL A 51 -22.79 -19.14 26.32
C VAL A 51 -22.43 -19.47 27.77
N GLN A 52 -22.41 -20.74 28.16
CA GLN A 52 -22.01 -21.16 29.51
C GLN A 52 -20.53 -20.88 29.80
N ARG A 53 -19.63 -21.14 28.83
CA ARG A 53 -18.20 -20.78 28.93
C ARG A 53 -17.99 -19.28 29.09
N LYS A 54 -18.74 -18.47 28.34
CA LYS A 54 -18.70 -17.00 28.42
C LYS A 54 -19.23 -16.47 29.76
N LEU A 55 -20.30 -17.06 30.29
CA LEU A 55 -20.82 -16.74 31.63
C LEU A 55 -19.86 -17.16 32.75
N ALA A 56 -19.12 -18.25 32.54
CA ALA A 56 -18.09 -18.73 33.47
C ALA A 56 -16.73 -18.01 33.32
N MET A 57 -16.58 -17.07 32.37
CA MET A 57 -15.32 -16.40 32.03
C MET A 57 -14.15 -17.37 31.76
N THR A 58 -14.45 -18.58 31.26
CA THR A 58 -13.42 -19.60 30.97
C THR A 58 -13.40 -19.89 29.48
N GLY A 59 -12.33 -19.46 28.80
CA GLY A 59 -12.12 -19.69 27.38
C GLY A 59 -11.02 -18.78 26.80
N SER A 60 -10.24 -19.31 25.88
CA SER A 60 -9.28 -18.55 25.09
C SER A 60 -10.04 -17.83 23.98
N LYS A 61 -9.95 -16.50 23.91
CA LYS A 61 -10.53 -15.67 22.84
C LYS A 61 -9.86 -15.87 21.46
N SER A 62 -8.90 -16.79 21.34
CA SER A 62 -8.07 -16.96 20.13
C SER A 62 -8.54 -18.05 19.16
N GLU A 63 -9.57 -18.84 19.48
CA GLU A 63 -10.09 -19.79 18.50
C GLU A 63 -11.03 -19.07 17.52
N THR A 64 -10.66 -19.05 16.23
CA THR A 64 -11.44 -18.53 15.09
C THR A 64 -12.91 -18.91 15.13
N ARG A 65 -13.18 -20.16 15.51
CA ARG A 65 -14.54 -20.70 15.62
C ARG A 65 -15.33 -20.07 16.75
N ASP A 66 -14.69 -19.74 17.86
CA ASP A 66 -15.33 -19.13 19.02
C ASP A 66 -15.59 -17.64 18.76
N LEU A 67 -14.68 -16.94 18.05
CA LEU A 67 -14.88 -15.56 17.59
C LEU A 67 -16.05 -15.44 16.61
N LEU A 68 -16.11 -16.32 15.60
CA LEU A 68 -17.23 -16.36 14.66
C LEU A 68 -18.55 -16.73 15.36
N GLY A 69 -18.49 -17.67 16.31
CA GLY A 69 -19.63 -18.02 17.15
C GLY A 69 -20.15 -16.83 17.97
N GLU A 70 -19.26 -16.02 18.55
CA GLU A 70 -19.66 -14.81 19.27
C GLU A 70 -20.31 -13.75 18.38
N LEU A 71 -19.80 -13.58 17.16
CA LEU A 71 -20.28 -12.57 16.22
C LEU A 71 -21.67 -12.92 15.68
N VAL A 72 -21.87 -14.19 15.29
CA VAL A 72 -23.18 -14.77 14.95
C VAL A 72 -24.16 -14.61 16.12
N PHE A 73 -23.74 -14.93 17.34
CA PHE A 73 -24.61 -14.87 18.51
C PHE A 73 -24.99 -13.44 18.90
N SER A 74 -24.03 -12.50 18.82
CA SER A 74 -24.28 -11.08 19.13
C SER A 74 -25.29 -10.47 18.15
N ARG A 75 -25.15 -10.80 16.86
CA ARG A 75 -26.06 -10.37 15.79
C ARG A 75 -27.44 -11.00 15.90
N LEU A 76 -27.53 -12.32 16.12
CA LEU A 76 -28.80 -13.01 16.40
C LEU A 76 -29.52 -12.41 17.62
N ARG A 77 -28.78 -12.04 18.66
CA ARG A 77 -29.34 -11.42 19.86
C ARG A 77 -29.84 -9.99 19.59
N GLY A 78 -29.11 -9.21 18.80
CA GLY A 78 -29.55 -7.89 18.33
C GLY A 78 -30.81 -8.01 17.46
N GLY A 79 -30.73 -8.90 16.47
CA GLY A 79 -31.79 -9.69 15.84
C GLY A 79 -33.10 -9.74 16.61
N LEU A 80 -33.11 -10.69 17.53
CA LEU A 80 -34.25 -11.05 18.36
C LEU A 80 -34.70 -9.89 19.26
N ARG A 81 -33.79 -9.05 19.78
CA ARG A 81 -34.18 -7.89 20.61
C ARG A 81 -34.96 -6.84 19.85
N ASN A 82 -34.58 -6.58 18.61
CA ASN A 82 -35.25 -5.61 17.77
C ASN A 82 -36.56 -6.19 17.22
N PHE A 83 -36.60 -7.48 16.90
CA PHE A 83 -37.85 -8.19 16.60
C PHE A 83 -38.84 -8.16 17.78
N LEU A 84 -38.39 -8.46 19.01
CA LEU A 84 -39.22 -8.41 20.22
C LEU A 84 -39.70 -6.98 20.58
N ARG A 85 -39.07 -5.95 20.02
CA ARG A 85 -39.49 -4.55 20.17
C ARG A 85 -40.42 -4.07 19.05
N ALA A 86 -40.48 -4.78 17.94
CA ALA A 86 -41.46 -4.52 16.90
C ALA A 86 -42.82 -4.99 17.41
N GLU A 87 -43.81 -4.10 17.42
CA GLU A 87 -45.17 -4.40 17.90
C GLU A 87 -45.96 -5.32 16.94
N ASP A 88 -45.36 -5.71 15.81
CA ASP A 88 -45.96 -6.60 14.83
C ASP A 88 -45.84 -8.06 15.28
N GLY A 89 -46.98 -8.61 15.71
CA GLY A 89 -47.08 -9.97 16.20
C GLY A 89 -46.75 -11.06 15.17
N SER A 90 -45.98 -12.04 15.64
CA SER A 90 -46.23 -13.48 15.46
C SER A 90 -46.49 -13.98 14.03
N ASP A 91 -45.57 -13.69 13.11
CA ASP A 91 -45.46 -14.47 11.88
C ASP A 91 -44.06 -15.10 11.83
N ASP A 92 -44.01 -16.44 11.88
CA ASP A 92 -42.76 -17.21 11.88
C ASP A 92 -41.91 -16.91 10.64
N LEU A 93 -42.58 -16.58 9.52
CA LEU A 93 -41.94 -16.18 8.28
C LEU A 93 -41.23 -14.83 8.43
N LYS A 94 -41.89 -13.85 9.06
CA LYS A 94 -41.29 -12.53 9.33
C LYS A 94 -40.16 -12.61 10.34
N ALA A 95 -40.28 -13.47 11.35
CA ALA A 95 -39.19 -13.72 12.29
C ALA A 95 -37.97 -14.32 11.59
N ALA A 96 -38.18 -15.29 10.68
CA ALA A 96 -37.12 -15.88 9.86
C ALA A 96 -36.49 -14.85 8.91
N GLU A 97 -37.29 -14.03 8.23
CA GLU A 97 -36.81 -12.93 7.38
C GLU A 97 -35.98 -11.91 8.18
N TRP A 98 -36.40 -11.59 9.41
CA TRP A 98 -35.67 -10.66 10.28
C TRP A 98 -34.33 -11.23 10.76
N VAL A 99 -34.32 -12.50 11.15
CA VAL A 99 -33.12 -13.22 11.58
C VAL A 99 -32.15 -13.38 10.42
N MET A 100 -32.64 -13.76 9.24
CA MET A 100 -31.83 -13.89 8.02
C MET A 100 -31.31 -12.53 7.57
N GLY A 101 -32.14 -11.49 7.59
CA GLY A 101 -31.72 -10.13 7.28
C GLY A 101 -30.67 -9.56 8.24
N SER A 102 -30.69 -10.01 9.50
CA SER A 102 -29.69 -9.61 10.51
C SER A 102 -28.37 -10.38 10.40
N LEU A 103 -28.40 -11.61 9.90
CA LEU A 103 -27.22 -12.47 9.74
C LEU A 103 -26.54 -12.32 8.38
N LEU A 104 -27.31 -12.01 7.35
CA LEU A 104 -26.86 -11.91 5.96
C LEU A 104 -26.90 -10.47 5.43
N SER A 105 -26.99 -9.47 6.30
CA SER A 105 -26.82 -8.08 5.88
C SER A 105 -25.41 -7.89 5.29
N MET A 106 -25.27 -6.95 4.35
CA MET A 106 -23.96 -6.58 3.81
C MET A 106 -22.97 -6.18 4.92
N SER A 107 -23.46 -5.54 5.98
CA SER A 107 -22.64 -5.24 7.17
C SER A 107 -22.20 -6.49 7.93
N ALA A 108 -23.06 -7.50 8.08
CA ALA A 108 -22.72 -8.74 8.73
C ALA A 108 -21.70 -9.54 7.90
N ILE A 109 -21.89 -9.61 6.58
CA ILE A 109 -20.95 -10.30 5.68
C ILE A 109 -19.57 -9.62 5.70
N SER A 110 -19.52 -8.29 5.72
CA SER A 110 -18.27 -7.54 5.86
C SER A 110 -17.59 -7.81 7.20
N GLU A 111 -18.35 -7.82 8.31
CA GLU A 111 -17.80 -8.12 9.63
C GLU A 111 -17.34 -9.57 9.77
N PHE A 112 -18.05 -10.52 9.17
CA PHE A 112 -17.61 -11.90 9.09
C PHE A 112 -16.34 -12.05 8.26
N SER A 113 -16.22 -11.33 7.15
CA SER A 113 -15.00 -11.34 6.33
C SER A 113 -13.82 -10.83 7.14
N VAL A 114 -13.96 -9.67 7.80
CA VAL A 114 -12.91 -9.11 8.68
C VAL A 114 -12.57 -10.05 9.85
N ALA A 115 -13.57 -10.70 10.46
CA ALA A 115 -13.32 -11.64 11.54
C ALA A 115 -12.65 -12.93 11.06
N ILE A 116 -12.99 -13.42 9.87
CA ILE A 116 -12.35 -14.57 9.23
C ILE A 116 -10.92 -14.20 8.86
N ASP A 117 -10.68 -13.03 8.25
CA ASP A 117 -9.35 -12.55 7.88
C ASP A 117 -8.46 -12.40 9.10
N ARG A 118 -8.97 -11.76 10.16
CA ARG A 118 -8.28 -11.64 11.45
C ARG A 118 -7.96 -13.01 12.04
N ALA A 119 -8.89 -13.94 11.95
CA ALA A 119 -8.71 -15.26 12.54
C ALA A 119 -7.81 -16.19 11.69
N ILE A 120 -7.74 -15.98 10.37
CA ILE A 120 -6.77 -16.59 9.46
C ILE A 120 -5.36 -16.03 9.72
N LEU A 121 -5.26 -14.72 9.98
CA LEU A 121 -4.03 -14.05 10.42
C LEU A 121 -3.56 -14.58 11.78
N GLU A 122 -4.48 -14.82 12.72
CA GLU A 122 -4.20 -15.41 14.04
C GLU A 122 -3.89 -16.93 13.96
N MET A 123 -4.44 -17.68 12.99
CA MET A 123 -4.20 -19.12 12.77
C MET A 123 -2.89 -19.44 12.04
N SER A 124 -2.23 -18.45 11.43
CA SER A 124 -0.98 -18.62 10.67
C SER A 124 0.24 -18.74 11.60
N ALA A 125 0.29 -19.85 12.35
CA ALA A 125 1.37 -20.34 13.23
C ALA A 125 1.67 -19.50 14.49
N PRO A 126 2.22 -20.10 15.57
CA PRO A 126 2.78 -19.32 16.68
C PRO A 126 4.03 -18.62 16.16
N ARG A 127 3.85 -17.44 15.57
CA ARG A 127 4.96 -16.61 15.10
C ARG A 127 5.53 -15.93 16.32
N GLU A 128 6.81 -16.21 16.62
CA GLU A 128 7.64 -15.37 17.48
C GLU A 128 7.79 -13.99 16.82
N TYR A 129 6.74 -13.20 16.90
CA TYR A 129 6.83 -11.79 16.58
C TYR A 129 7.57 -11.13 17.71
N SER A 130 8.60 -10.37 17.36
CA SER A 130 9.24 -9.49 18.34
C SER A 130 8.32 -8.31 18.64
N PHE A 131 7.53 -7.87 17.66
CA PHE A 131 6.63 -6.73 17.74
C PHE A 131 5.56 -6.83 16.64
N ALA A 132 4.30 -6.49 16.92
CA ALA A 132 3.20 -6.48 15.95
C ALA A 132 2.07 -5.54 16.40
N GLY A 133 1.28 -5.04 15.45
CA GLY A 133 0.23 -4.05 15.73
C GLY A 133 -0.51 -3.58 14.49
N MET A 134 -1.42 -2.64 14.68
CA MET A 134 -2.17 -1.97 13.62
C MET A 134 -1.54 -0.60 13.33
N ALA A 135 -1.52 -0.20 12.06
CA ALA A 135 -0.93 1.07 11.62
C ALA A 135 -1.76 2.31 12.02
N ASP A 136 -3.02 2.13 12.41
CA ASP A 136 -3.88 3.18 12.98
C ASP A 136 -3.42 3.60 14.39
N PHE A 137 -2.72 2.71 15.11
CA PHE A 137 -2.23 2.95 16.47
C PHE A 137 -0.79 3.44 16.50
N ILE A 138 0.09 2.83 15.70
CA ILE A 138 1.49 3.26 15.50
C ILE A 138 1.72 3.33 14.01
N SER A 139 2.08 4.50 13.49
CA SER A 139 2.18 4.67 12.04
C SER A 139 3.29 3.83 11.44
N ILE A 140 3.16 3.47 10.16
CA ILE A 140 4.18 2.70 9.44
C ILE A 140 5.52 3.44 9.47
N GLU A 141 5.48 4.77 9.38
CA GLU A 141 6.63 5.65 9.44
C GLU A 141 7.34 5.56 10.80
N GLU A 142 6.59 5.59 11.91
CA GLU A 142 7.14 5.45 13.26
C GLU A 142 7.80 4.08 13.46
N VAL A 143 7.14 3.00 13.01
CA VAL A 143 7.69 1.65 13.07
C VAL A 143 8.99 1.57 12.27
N MET A 144 8.99 2.08 11.04
CA MET A 144 10.17 2.08 10.16
C MET A 144 11.32 2.90 10.77
N GLN A 145 11.04 4.10 11.31
CA GLN A 145 12.05 4.94 11.97
C GLN A 145 12.63 4.28 13.22
N LEU A 146 11.80 3.62 14.02
CA LEU A 146 12.22 2.88 15.20
C LEU A 146 13.17 1.73 14.81
N LEU A 147 12.80 0.93 13.81
CA LEU A 147 13.63 -0.17 13.32
C LEU A 147 14.94 0.31 12.70
N GLY A 148 14.89 1.41 11.93
CA GLY A 148 16.05 2.06 11.34
C GLY A 148 17.03 2.58 12.40
N SER A 149 16.53 3.36 13.36
CA SER A 149 17.34 3.99 14.41
C SER A 149 17.94 2.97 15.38
N GLY A 150 17.19 1.91 15.71
CA GLY A 150 17.64 0.81 16.55
C GLY A 150 18.62 -0.15 15.87
N ARG A 151 19.00 0.11 14.60
CA ARG A 151 19.88 -0.74 13.78
C ARG A 151 19.42 -2.20 13.75
N HIS A 152 18.11 -2.40 13.64
CA HIS A 152 17.52 -3.73 13.67
C HIS A 152 17.91 -4.56 12.45
N VAL A 153 17.99 -5.87 12.65
CA VAL A 153 18.14 -6.90 11.61
C VAL A 153 16.94 -7.83 11.69
N GLY A 154 16.15 -7.91 10.62
CA GLY A 154 14.91 -8.66 10.62
C GLY A 154 14.02 -8.38 9.42
N CYS A 155 12.76 -8.84 9.52
CA CYS A 155 11.73 -8.64 8.50
C CYS A 155 10.52 -7.94 9.13
N LEU A 156 10.11 -6.82 8.54
CA LEU A 156 8.85 -6.14 8.81
C LEU A 156 7.87 -6.51 7.69
N SER A 157 6.81 -7.23 8.02
CA SER A 157 5.68 -7.50 7.13
C SER A 157 4.59 -6.46 7.33
N LEU A 158 4.11 -5.87 6.23
CA LEU A 158 2.90 -5.06 6.18
C LEU A 158 1.84 -5.83 5.40
N GLU A 159 0.66 -5.99 5.99
CA GLU A 159 -0.43 -6.82 5.46
C GLU A 159 -1.73 -6.01 5.40
N LYS A 160 -2.38 -6.05 4.24
CA LYS A 160 -3.75 -5.62 3.93
C LYS A 160 -4.57 -6.86 3.52
N PRO A 161 -5.91 -6.80 3.47
CA PRO A 161 -6.73 -7.94 3.05
C PRO A 161 -6.36 -8.51 1.67
N ASP A 162 -5.88 -7.66 0.77
CA ASP A 162 -5.66 -7.98 -0.63
C ASP A 162 -4.19 -7.86 -1.08
N ASN A 163 -3.30 -7.36 -0.21
CA ASN A 163 -1.90 -7.12 -0.53
C ASN A 163 -0.98 -7.33 0.69
N ARG A 164 0.29 -7.67 0.44
CA ARG A 164 1.33 -7.81 1.47
C ARG A 164 2.67 -7.37 0.91
N ILE A 165 3.50 -6.76 1.75
CA ILE A 165 4.91 -6.50 1.46
C ILE A 165 5.79 -6.87 2.66
N ASP A 166 6.89 -7.56 2.39
CA ASP A 166 7.91 -7.89 3.37
C ASP A 166 9.15 -7.00 3.17
N ILE A 167 9.54 -6.29 4.22
CA ILE A 167 10.65 -5.33 4.23
C ILE A 167 11.77 -5.92 5.09
N TYR A 168 12.87 -6.29 4.45
CA TYR A 168 14.03 -6.85 5.15
C TYR A 168 14.97 -5.72 5.55
N LEU A 169 15.30 -5.64 6.83
CA LEU A 169 16.25 -4.67 7.38
C LEU A 169 17.58 -5.35 7.74
N ASN A 170 18.68 -4.70 7.35
CA ASN A 170 20.03 -5.02 7.79
C ASN A 170 20.65 -3.81 8.50
N THR A 171 20.88 -3.91 9.81
CA THR A 171 21.56 -2.88 10.60
C THR A 171 20.88 -1.50 10.45
N GLY A 172 19.55 -1.48 10.41
CA GLY A 172 18.75 -0.26 10.28
C GLY A 172 18.65 0.32 8.86
N ARG A 173 19.14 -0.40 7.86
CA ARG A 173 18.95 -0.08 6.44
C ARG A 173 18.04 -1.11 5.80
N ILE A 174 17.30 -0.71 4.78
CA ILE A 174 16.47 -1.63 4.00
C ILE A 174 17.40 -2.41 3.06
N ALA A 175 17.45 -3.71 3.27
CA ALA A 175 18.22 -4.64 2.48
C ALA A 175 17.42 -5.16 1.29
N PHE A 176 16.12 -5.40 1.45
CA PHE A 176 15.28 -5.98 0.41
C PHE A 176 13.80 -5.61 0.60
N LEU A 177 13.06 -5.50 -0.50
CA LEU A 177 11.62 -5.27 -0.54
C LEU A 177 10.97 -6.40 -1.34
N ASP A 178 10.10 -7.18 -0.71
CA ASP A 178 9.39 -8.29 -1.35
C ASP A 178 7.89 -7.99 -1.41
N PRO A 179 7.38 -7.41 -2.51
CA PRO A 179 5.94 -7.29 -2.71
C PRO A 179 5.34 -8.67 -3.02
N HIS A 180 4.25 -9.04 -2.36
CA HIS A 180 3.57 -10.33 -2.59
C HIS A 180 2.53 -10.26 -3.71
N ARG A 181 2.17 -9.04 -4.12
CA ARG A 181 1.23 -8.77 -5.21
C ARG A 181 1.67 -7.49 -5.91
N MET A 182 1.45 -7.43 -7.22
CA MET A 182 1.70 -6.23 -8.00
C MET A 182 0.51 -5.87 -8.89
N ILE A 183 0.20 -4.58 -8.93
CA ILE A 183 -0.81 -4.03 -9.87
C ILE A 183 -0.12 -3.61 -11.18
N ARG A 184 1.10 -3.07 -11.09
CA ARG A 184 1.86 -2.65 -12.26
C ARG A 184 2.21 -3.84 -13.16
N ARG A 185 1.67 -3.81 -14.37
CA ARG A 185 2.01 -4.69 -15.49
C ARG A 185 2.70 -3.93 -16.62
N MET A 186 2.50 -2.62 -16.75
CA MET A 186 3.20 -1.81 -17.73
C MET A 186 4.44 -1.16 -17.14
N LEU A 187 5.60 -1.49 -17.71
CA LEU A 187 6.90 -0.96 -17.34
C LEU A 187 7.42 -0.01 -18.42
N PRO A 188 8.07 1.10 -18.04
CA PRO A 188 8.76 1.95 -18.99
C PRO A 188 9.95 1.19 -19.61
N GLY A 189 10.12 1.32 -20.92
CA GLY A 189 11.27 0.81 -21.68
C GLY A 189 12.42 1.83 -21.75
N ALA A 190 13.45 1.52 -22.54
CA ALA A 190 14.65 2.36 -22.65
C ALA A 190 14.42 3.70 -23.39
N GLY A 191 13.31 3.82 -24.12
CA GLY A 191 12.90 5.05 -24.80
C GLY A 191 11.51 5.50 -24.35
N SER A 192 11.19 6.79 -24.51
CA SER A 192 9.89 7.37 -24.12
C SER A 192 8.67 6.77 -24.84
N MET A 193 8.90 5.98 -25.90
CA MET A 193 7.87 5.28 -26.67
C MET A 193 7.95 3.75 -26.52
N ASP A 194 8.88 3.24 -25.72
CA ASP A 194 9.07 1.82 -25.49
C ASP A 194 8.44 1.44 -24.15
N TYR A 195 7.61 0.40 -24.16
CA TYR A 195 6.93 -0.09 -22.96
C TYR A 195 6.85 -1.60 -23.00
N ARG A 196 7.11 -2.21 -21.86
CA ARG A 196 7.01 -3.66 -21.69
C ARG A 196 5.80 -3.99 -20.84
N GLU A 197 4.93 -4.86 -21.36
CA GLU A 197 3.82 -5.39 -20.61
C GLU A 197 4.17 -6.76 -20.02
N ILE A 198 3.97 -6.91 -18.72
CA ILE A 198 3.99 -8.19 -18.03
C ILE A 198 2.63 -8.85 -18.24
N SER A 199 2.63 -10.02 -18.89
CA SER A 199 1.41 -10.81 -19.05
C SER A 199 0.82 -11.19 -17.69
N GLU A 200 -0.49 -11.07 -17.54
CA GLU A 200 -1.22 -11.50 -16.34
C GLU A 200 -0.96 -12.98 -16.01
N GLU A 201 -0.77 -13.82 -17.03
CA GLU A 201 -0.50 -15.25 -16.81
C GLU A 201 0.85 -15.46 -16.13
N VAL A 202 1.87 -14.70 -16.54
CA VAL A 202 3.21 -14.77 -15.96
C VAL A 202 3.17 -14.24 -14.53
N LEU A 203 2.53 -13.08 -14.31
CA LEU A 203 2.41 -12.49 -12.98
C LEU A 203 1.68 -13.43 -12.01
N ARG A 204 0.52 -13.96 -12.40
CA ARG A 204 -0.27 -14.90 -11.58
C ARG A 204 0.49 -16.18 -11.27
N LYS A 205 1.31 -16.67 -12.21
CA LYS A 205 2.16 -17.85 -12.00
C LYS A 205 3.26 -17.55 -10.99
N SER A 206 3.94 -16.41 -11.12
CA SER A 206 5.00 -15.99 -10.19
C SER A 206 4.45 -15.73 -8.78
N GLU A 207 3.27 -15.13 -8.64
CA GLU A 207 2.58 -14.98 -7.35
C GLU A 207 2.19 -16.32 -6.72
N ALA A 208 1.80 -17.31 -7.53
CA ALA A 208 1.52 -18.66 -7.04
C ALA A 208 2.80 -19.38 -6.59
N GLU A 209 3.88 -19.27 -7.37
CA GLU A 209 5.19 -19.81 -7.02
C GLU A 209 5.73 -19.18 -5.74
N GLN A 210 5.54 -17.88 -5.54
CA GLN A 210 5.92 -17.18 -4.32
C GLN A 210 5.20 -17.75 -3.09
N ARG A 211 3.89 -17.97 -3.18
CA ARG A 211 3.08 -18.57 -2.10
C ARG A 211 3.47 -20.02 -1.78
N GLU A 212 3.87 -20.79 -2.79
CA GLU A 212 4.23 -22.21 -2.63
C GLU A 212 5.67 -22.43 -2.16
N THR A 213 6.60 -21.66 -2.69
CA THR A 213 8.05 -21.87 -2.50
C THR A 213 8.68 -20.88 -1.52
N GLY A 214 8.03 -19.75 -1.26
CA GLY A 214 8.61 -18.62 -0.51
C GLY A 214 9.66 -17.83 -1.30
N THR A 215 9.82 -18.08 -2.61
CA THR A 215 10.71 -17.28 -3.46
C THR A 215 10.11 -15.87 -3.64
N PRO A 216 10.87 -14.79 -3.40
CA PRO A 216 10.39 -13.42 -3.61
C PRO A 216 9.80 -13.19 -4.99
N LEU A 217 8.73 -12.41 -5.09
CA LEU A 217 7.94 -12.27 -6.34
C LEU A 217 8.78 -11.76 -7.50
N LEU A 218 9.59 -10.72 -7.24
CA LEU A 218 10.42 -10.08 -8.26
C LEU A 218 11.53 -11.02 -8.76
N LEU A 219 12.03 -11.91 -7.91
CA LEU A 219 12.99 -12.95 -8.31
C LEU A 219 12.32 -14.07 -9.10
N ALA A 220 11.07 -14.43 -8.78
CA ALA A 220 10.30 -15.36 -9.59
C ALA A 220 9.99 -14.78 -10.99
N LEU A 221 9.76 -13.47 -11.09
CA LEU A 221 9.58 -12.77 -12.36
C LEU A 221 10.90 -12.69 -13.17
N GLU A 222 12.03 -12.48 -12.50
CA GLU A 222 13.36 -12.53 -13.11
C GLU A 222 13.66 -13.92 -13.70
N LYS A 223 13.43 -15.00 -12.93
CA LYS A 223 13.54 -16.39 -13.42
C LYS A 223 12.62 -16.69 -14.60
N ALA A 224 11.45 -16.03 -14.68
CA ALA A 224 10.53 -16.12 -15.80
C ALA A 224 10.97 -15.30 -17.03
N GLY A 225 12.10 -14.59 -16.96
CA GLY A 225 12.65 -13.77 -18.03
C GLY A 225 11.99 -12.39 -18.17
N VAL A 226 11.21 -11.95 -17.17
CA VAL A 226 10.56 -10.62 -17.18
C VAL A 226 11.57 -9.51 -16.95
N PHE A 227 12.59 -9.75 -16.15
CA PHE A 227 13.66 -8.79 -15.88
C PHE A 227 15.01 -9.40 -16.24
N HIS A 228 15.98 -8.55 -16.59
CA HIS A 228 17.35 -9.01 -16.72
C HIS A 228 17.98 -9.06 -15.32
N GLU A 229 18.78 -10.09 -15.05
CA GLU A 229 19.49 -10.27 -13.77
C GLU A 229 20.29 -9.02 -13.34
N LEU A 230 20.88 -8.28 -14.30
CA LEU A 230 21.67 -7.07 -14.01
C LEU A 230 20.80 -5.90 -13.51
N ASP A 231 19.51 -5.89 -13.85
CA ASP A 231 18.58 -4.82 -13.51
C ASP A 231 17.78 -5.13 -12.24
N ILE A 232 17.85 -6.37 -11.73
CA ILE A 232 16.94 -6.86 -10.69
C ILE A 232 16.98 -6.00 -9.42
N ARG A 233 18.15 -5.49 -9.01
CA ARG A 233 18.25 -4.62 -7.83
C ARG A 233 17.51 -3.30 -8.02
N ASN A 234 17.60 -2.69 -9.20
CA ASN A 234 16.87 -1.46 -9.52
C ASN A 234 15.36 -1.73 -9.55
N VAL A 235 14.96 -2.86 -10.13
CA VAL A 235 13.56 -3.32 -10.17
C VAL A 235 13.00 -3.54 -8.76
N ILE A 236 13.75 -4.21 -7.87
CA ILE A 236 13.37 -4.41 -6.46
C ILE A 236 13.21 -3.07 -5.75
N SER A 237 14.16 -2.16 -5.95
CA SER A 237 14.10 -0.81 -5.42
C SER A 237 12.83 -0.07 -5.87
N GLU A 238 12.60 0.02 -7.18
CA GLU A 238 11.55 0.84 -7.77
C GLU A 238 10.15 0.27 -7.47
N LEU A 239 9.92 -1.00 -7.81
CA LEU A 239 8.61 -1.64 -7.65
C LEU A 239 8.31 -1.95 -6.18
N GLY A 240 9.33 -2.32 -5.40
CA GLY A 240 9.17 -2.51 -3.97
C GLY A 240 8.81 -1.20 -3.26
N SER A 241 9.46 -0.09 -3.63
CA SER A 241 9.14 1.22 -3.05
C SER A 241 7.75 1.69 -3.45
N GLU A 242 7.36 1.48 -4.72
CA GLU A 242 6.01 1.76 -5.20
C GLU A 242 4.94 1.04 -4.36
N VAL A 243 5.07 -0.27 -4.19
CA VAL A 243 4.12 -1.05 -3.38
C VAL A 243 4.16 -0.58 -1.93
N PHE A 244 5.34 -0.31 -1.36
CA PHE A 244 5.43 0.26 -0.01
C PHE A 244 4.66 1.59 0.13
N HIS A 245 4.75 2.49 -0.87
CA HIS A 245 4.02 3.75 -0.84
C HIS A 245 2.50 3.55 -0.89
N GLU A 246 2.00 2.52 -1.57
CA GLU A 246 0.56 2.16 -1.54
C GLU A 246 0.08 1.76 -0.13
N PHE A 247 0.96 1.21 0.71
CA PHE A 247 0.61 0.94 2.11
C PHE A 247 0.46 2.23 2.93
N LEU A 248 1.18 3.30 2.57
CA LEU A 248 1.05 4.59 3.24
C LEU A 248 -0.25 5.33 2.84
N LEU A 249 -0.76 5.12 1.62
CA LEU A 249 -1.96 5.82 1.11
C LEU A 249 -3.24 5.50 1.89
N ASP A 250 -3.32 4.30 2.45
CA ASP A 250 -4.48 3.81 3.21
C ASP A 250 -3.98 3.00 4.42
N PRO A 251 -3.65 3.68 5.54
CA PRO A 251 -3.05 3.06 6.72
C PRO A 251 -4.08 2.39 7.64
N ASP A 252 -5.37 2.77 7.56
CA ASP A 252 -6.40 2.36 8.52
C ASP A 252 -6.67 0.84 8.53
N ALA A 253 -6.30 0.15 7.44
CA ALA A 253 -6.46 -1.29 7.27
C ALA A 253 -5.13 -2.08 7.29
N VAL A 254 -4.01 -1.45 7.68
CA VAL A 254 -2.69 -2.10 7.64
C VAL A 254 -2.37 -2.74 8.99
N PHE A 255 -2.15 -4.05 8.98
CA PHE A 255 -1.51 -4.77 10.06
C PHE A 255 -0.02 -4.86 9.79
N PHE A 256 0.81 -4.58 10.79
CA PHE A 256 2.25 -4.78 10.71
C PHE A 256 2.73 -5.84 11.69
N SER A 257 3.76 -6.58 11.28
CA SER A 257 4.45 -7.51 12.18
C SER A 257 5.94 -7.53 11.89
N TYR A 258 6.74 -7.48 12.95
CA TYR A 258 8.19 -7.50 12.88
C TYR A 258 8.75 -8.75 13.54
N ARG A 259 9.62 -9.43 12.80
CA ARG A 259 10.39 -10.58 13.26
C ARG A 259 11.87 -10.22 13.22
N ARG A 260 12.52 -10.21 14.39
CA ARG A 260 13.98 -10.16 14.46
C ARG A 260 14.56 -11.45 13.88
N LEU A 261 15.53 -11.32 12.99
CA LEU A 261 16.24 -12.44 12.42
C LEU A 261 17.70 -12.42 12.92
N PRO A 262 18.29 -13.58 13.26
CA PRO A 262 19.72 -13.63 13.56
C PRO A 262 20.57 -13.27 12.33
N GLU A 263 20.09 -13.67 11.16
CA GLU A 263 20.70 -13.42 9.86
C GLU A 263 19.59 -13.31 8.80
N LEU A 264 19.82 -12.50 7.76
CA LEU A 264 18.86 -12.35 6.67
C LEU A 264 18.87 -13.56 5.73
N PRO A 265 17.75 -13.86 5.05
CA PRO A 265 17.72 -14.87 4.01
C PRO A 265 18.75 -14.59 2.91
N GLU A 266 19.26 -15.63 2.26
CA GLU A 266 20.29 -15.56 1.22
C GLU A 266 19.93 -14.55 0.12
N PHE A 267 18.70 -14.61 -0.41
CA PHE A 267 18.23 -13.66 -1.42
C PHE A 267 18.31 -12.19 -0.98
N ALA A 268 18.05 -11.89 0.30
CA ALA A 268 18.09 -10.53 0.82
C ALA A 268 19.53 -10.04 1.03
N GLN A 269 20.47 -10.96 1.26
CA GLN A 269 21.89 -10.66 1.32
C GLN A 269 22.49 -10.45 -0.08
N GLU A 270 22.15 -11.33 -1.02
CA GLU A 270 22.63 -11.28 -2.41
C GLU A 270 22.16 -10.03 -3.14
N HIS A 271 20.94 -9.56 -2.84
CA HIS A 271 20.33 -8.39 -3.45
C HIS A 271 20.25 -7.17 -2.50
N ASP A 272 21.16 -7.06 -1.53
CA ASP A 272 21.19 -5.98 -0.53
C ASP A 272 21.20 -4.58 -1.18
N LEU A 273 20.10 -3.85 -1.01
CA LEU A 273 19.87 -2.48 -1.51
C LEU A 273 20.62 -1.43 -0.68
N ARG A 274 20.82 -1.67 0.61
CA ARG A 274 21.38 -0.70 1.60
C ARG A 274 20.65 0.64 1.64
N PHE A 275 19.35 0.63 1.40
CA PHE A 275 18.52 1.83 1.32
C PHE A 275 18.31 2.47 2.69
N GLY A 276 18.37 3.80 2.72
CA GLY A 276 18.08 4.57 3.92
C GLY A 276 16.58 4.64 4.18
N VAL A 277 16.16 4.26 5.39
CA VAL A 277 14.75 4.34 5.80
C VAL A 277 14.20 5.76 5.62
N THR A 278 14.94 6.78 6.04
CA THR A 278 14.52 8.19 5.92
C THR A 278 14.24 8.60 4.47
N GLY A 279 15.05 8.15 3.51
CA GLY A 279 14.86 8.48 2.09
C GLY A 279 13.55 7.89 1.56
N LEU A 280 13.29 6.61 1.84
CA LEU A 280 12.06 5.94 1.43
C LEU A 280 10.81 6.60 2.04
N LEU A 281 10.89 7.00 3.32
CA LEU A 281 9.79 7.68 4.00
C LEU A 281 9.57 9.10 3.46
N LEU A 282 10.61 9.86 3.14
CA LEU A 282 10.46 11.20 2.56
C LEU A 282 9.79 11.14 1.18
N GLU A 283 10.18 10.19 0.33
CA GLU A 283 9.51 9.97 -0.95
C GLU A 283 8.05 9.55 -0.77
N GLY A 284 7.78 8.65 0.19
CA GLY A 284 6.42 8.22 0.52
C GLY A 284 5.53 9.36 1.00
N ASN A 285 6.03 10.23 1.87
CA ASN A 285 5.31 11.42 2.33
C ASN A 285 5.03 12.40 1.19
N LYS A 286 6.00 12.63 0.31
CA LYS A 286 5.78 13.45 -0.89
C LYS A 286 4.65 12.86 -1.75
N LYS A 287 4.65 11.54 -1.98
CA LYS A 287 3.58 10.87 -2.73
C LYS A 287 2.23 10.96 -2.02
N LEU A 288 2.18 10.88 -0.70
CA LEU A 288 0.95 11.08 0.08
C LEU A 288 0.37 12.49 -0.13
N ASP A 289 1.21 13.51 -0.14
CA ASP A 289 0.78 14.89 -0.36
C ASP A 289 0.32 15.12 -1.81
N ASP A 290 1.05 14.56 -2.78
CA ASP A 290 0.64 14.56 -4.20
C ASP A 290 -0.71 13.85 -4.36
N TRP A 291 -0.89 12.69 -3.72
CA TRP A 291 -2.14 11.93 -3.74
C TRP A 291 -3.31 12.75 -3.19
N ARG A 292 -3.14 13.38 -2.01
CA ARG A 292 -4.17 14.27 -1.42
C ARG A 292 -4.55 15.41 -2.37
N SER A 293 -3.58 16.01 -3.05
CA SER A 293 -3.84 17.04 -4.07
C SER A 293 -4.62 16.50 -5.27
N MET A 294 -4.27 15.31 -5.77
CA MET A 294 -4.98 14.69 -6.88
C MET A 294 -6.42 14.29 -6.50
N CYS A 295 -6.65 13.80 -5.28
CA CYS A 295 -7.98 13.51 -4.76
C CYS A 295 -8.87 14.76 -4.59
N ARG A 296 -8.32 15.98 -4.56
CA ARG A 296 -9.16 17.19 -4.62
C ARG A 296 -9.81 17.39 -6.00
N ILE A 297 -9.13 16.93 -7.06
CA ILE A 297 -9.60 17.03 -8.45
C ILE A 297 -10.51 15.84 -8.79
N PHE A 298 -10.14 14.64 -8.34
CA PHE A 298 -10.91 13.41 -8.50
C PHE A 298 -11.18 12.75 -7.13
N PRO A 299 -12.22 13.18 -6.39
CA PRO A 299 -12.45 12.72 -5.01
C PRO A 299 -12.85 11.25 -4.89
N ASP A 300 -13.65 10.74 -5.81
CA ASP A 300 -14.10 9.35 -5.81
C ASP A 300 -13.45 8.57 -6.96
N LYS A 301 -12.77 7.48 -6.62
CA LYS A 301 -12.13 6.58 -7.59
C LYS A 301 -13.13 5.74 -8.39
N HIS A 302 -14.37 5.65 -7.92
CA HIS A 302 -15.47 4.91 -8.54
C HIS A 302 -16.43 5.81 -9.34
N GLU A 303 -16.13 7.11 -9.44
CA GLU A 303 -16.89 8.01 -10.31
C GLU A 303 -16.42 7.86 -11.78
N PRO A 304 -17.35 7.70 -12.75
CA PRO A 304 -16.99 7.57 -14.16
C PRO A 304 -16.25 8.79 -14.71
N ILE A 305 -15.16 8.55 -15.45
CA ILE A 305 -14.38 9.62 -16.07
C ILE A 305 -15.04 10.04 -17.39
N THR A 306 -15.59 11.25 -17.42
CA THR A 306 -16.32 11.77 -18.59
C THR A 306 -15.40 12.58 -19.51
N PRO A 307 -15.26 12.20 -20.80
CA PRO A 307 -14.54 13.00 -21.79
C PRO A 307 -15.31 14.28 -22.14
N VAL A 308 -14.60 15.34 -22.54
CA VAL A 308 -15.22 16.56 -23.09
C VAL A 308 -15.46 16.38 -24.60
N ASP A 309 -16.50 17.01 -25.15
CA ASP A 309 -16.89 16.89 -26.58
C ASP A 309 -15.73 17.20 -27.56
N ASP A 310 -14.83 18.11 -27.19
CA ASP A 310 -13.66 18.52 -27.96
C ASP A 310 -12.33 17.90 -27.46
N MET A 311 -12.40 16.80 -26.71
CA MET A 311 -11.24 16.12 -26.11
C MET A 311 -10.09 15.93 -27.11
N TYR A 312 -10.36 15.34 -28.28
CA TYR A 312 -9.33 15.07 -29.30
C TYR A 312 -8.69 16.33 -29.86
N ALA A 313 -9.42 17.44 -29.93
CA ALA A 313 -8.88 18.72 -30.37
C ALA A 313 -7.96 19.32 -29.30
N LYS A 314 -8.36 19.26 -28.03
CA LYS A 314 -7.58 19.79 -26.90
C LYS A 314 -6.30 19.00 -26.60
N ILE A 315 -6.31 17.69 -26.83
CA ILE A 315 -5.11 16.87 -26.66
C ILE A 315 -4.17 16.93 -27.86
N GLY A 316 -4.60 17.47 -29.01
CA GLY A 316 -3.80 17.52 -30.24
C GLY A 316 -2.49 18.31 -30.08
N ASP A 317 -2.48 19.27 -29.15
CA ASP A 317 -1.32 20.11 -28.82
C ASP A 317 -0.47 19.54 -27.67
N LEU A 318 -0.88 18.43 -27.05
CA LEU A 318 -0.15 17.78 -25.96
C LEU A 318 0.86 16.77 -26.50
N ASN A 319 2.07 16.78 -25.93
CA ASN A 319 3.01 15.69 -26.11
C ASN A 319 2.60 14.51 -25.21
N LEU A 320 1.77 13.62 -25.74
CA LEU A 320 1.27 12.44 -25.04
C LEU A 320 2.23 11.26 -25.16
N GLY A 321 2.51 10.62 -24.02
CA GLY A 321 3.22 9.32 -23.99
C GLY A 321 2.31 8.16 -24.40
N VAL A 322 2.87 6.97 -24.62
CA VAL A 322 2.11 5.77 -25.01
C VAL A 322 1.06 5.40 -23.96
N THR A 323 1.41 5.51 -22.68
CA THR A 323 0.50 5.24 -21.55
C THR A 323 -0.70 6.18 -21.56
N GLU A 324 -0.48 7.46 -21.88
CA GLU A 324 -1.54 8.47 -21.95
C GLU A 324 -2.45 8.23 -23.16
N ILE A 325 -1.86 7.86 -24.30
CA ILE A 325 -2.63 7.49 -25.50
C ILE A 325 -3.50 6.26 -25.23
N LYS A 326 -2.96 5.24 -24.55
CA LYS A 326 -3.73 4.06 -24.14
C LYS A 326 -4.83 4.42 -23.15
N LEU A 327 -4.53 5.27 -22.16
CA LEU A 327 -5.50 5.73 -21.16
C LEU A 327 -6.69 6.43 -21.83
N LEU A 328 -6.46 7.26 -22.86
CA LEU A 328 -7.53 7.92 -23.61
C LEU A 328 -8.52 6.94 -24.25
N ALA A 329 -8.07 5.76 -24.69
CA ALA A 329 -8.95 4.73 -25.23
C ALA A 329 -9.91 4.13 -24.18
N HIS A 330 -9.58 4.29 -22.88
CA HIS A 330 -10.40 3.85 -21.77
C HIS A 330 -11.30 4.96 -21.19
N ILE A 331 -11.12 6.23 -21.59
CA ILE A 331 -11.99 7.33 -21.18
C ILE A 331 -13.20 7.41 -22.12
N ASN A 332 -14.28 6.72 -21.76
CA ASN A 332 -15.51 6.63 -22.54
C ASN A 332 -16.75 7.18 -21.81
N GLY A 333 -16.60 7.72 -20.58
CA GLY A 333 -17.72 8.15 -19.74
C GLY A 333 -18.38 7.04 -18.94
N GLU A 334 -17.95 5.79 -19.09
CA GLU A 334 -18.46 4.64 -18.34
C GLU A 334 -17.43 4.09 -17.34
N ASN A 335 -16.15 4.11 -17.70
CA ASN A 335 -15.09 3.58 -16.85
C ASN A 335 -14.70 4.58 -15.75
N ASP A 336 -14.57 4.08 -14.53
CA ASP A 336 -14.01 4.82 -13.39
C ASP A 336 -12.47 4.72 -13.32
N ALA A 337 -11.83 5.50 -12.44
CA ALA A 337 -10.37 5.53 -12.34
C ALA A 337 -9.77 4.18 -11.90
N GLN A 338 -10.48 3.43 -11.04
CA GLN A 338 -10.07 2.11 -10.59
C GLN A 338 -10.08 1.10 -11.76
N GLN A 339 -11.14 1.09 -12.55
CA GLN A 339 -11.29 0.23 -13.73
C GLN A 339 -10.25 0.54 -14.81
N ILE A 340 -9.96 1.84 -15.02
CA ILE A 340 -8.90 2.27 -15.94
C ILE A 340 -7.52 1.76 -15.47
N SER A 341 -7.22 1.90 -14.18
CA SER A 341 -5.98 1.43 -13.55
C SER A 341 -5.80 -0.09 -13.74
N GLU A 342 -6.86 -0.87 -13.47
CA GLU A 342 -6.85 -2.34 -13.61
C GLU A 342 -6.69 -2.79 -15.07
N ALA A 343 -7.44 -2.17 -15.98
CA ALA A 343 -7.41 -2.50 -17.41
C ALA A 343 -6.03 -2.24 -18.02
N MET A 344 -5.41 -1.11 -17.65
CA MET A 344 -4.08 -0.76 -18.13
C MET A 344 -2.97 -1.49 -17.38
N GLY A 345 -3.21 -2.01 -16.18
CA GLY A 345 -2.15 -2.54 -15.32
C GLY A 345 -1.16 -1.45 -14.89
N LEU A 346 -1.69 -0.29 -14.51
CA LEU A 346 -0.93 0.79 -13.89
C LEU A 346 -1.40 0.97 -12.45
N PRO A 347 -0.52 1.41 -11.53
CA PRO A 347 -0.93 1.83 -10.20
C PRO A 347 -1.98 2.95 -10.27
N LEU A 348 -2.87 2.98 -9.28
CA LEU A 348 -3.93 3.99 -9.21
C LEU A 348 -3.35 5.40 -9.13
N PHE A 349 -2.23 5.57 -8.40
CA PHE A 349 -1.51 6.83 -8.29
C PHE A 349 -1.09 7.40 -9.66
N GLU A 350 -0.48 6.60 -10.53
CA GLU A 350 -0.09 7.05 -11.88
C GLU A 350 -1.29 7.32 -12.77
N THR A 351 -2.34 6.50 -12.64
CA THR A 351 -3.60 6.71 -13.36
C THR A 351 -4.18 8.09 -13.02
N TYR A 352 -4.18 8.46 -11.74
CA TYR A 352 -4.59 9.78 -11.27
C TYR A 352 -3.68 10.90 -11.80
N GLN A 353 -2.36 10.71 -11.85
CA GLN A 353 -1.44 11.70 -12.41
C GLN A 353 -1.78 12.01 -13.88
N HIS A 354 -2.04 10.98 -14.67
CA HIS A 354 -2.45 11.14 -16.06
C HIS A 354 -3.83 11.81 -16.18
N LEU A 355 -4.81 11.39 -15.39
CA LEU A 355 -6.15 12.00 -15.38
C LEU A 355 -6.10 13.48 -15.01
N VAL A 356 -5.31 13.86 -13.99
CA VAL A 356 -5.12 15.27 -13.60
C VAL A 356 -4.44 16.07 -14.70
N ARG A 357 -3.44 15.50 -15.38
CA ARG A 357 -2.79 16.17 -16.52
C ARG A 357 -3.78 16.41 -17.67
N LEU A 358 -4.62 15.42 -17.98
CA LEU A 358 -5.68 15.56 -18.99
C LEU A 358 -6.76 16.57 -18.57
N ALA A 359 -7.13 16.59 -17.29
CA ALA A 359 -8.11 17.54 -16.76
C ALA A 359 -7.57 18.98 -16.87
N ARG A 360 -6.30 19.20 -16.54
CA ARG A 360 -5.62 20.50 -16.69
C ARG A 360 -5.56 20.98 -18.14
N ALA A 361 -5.48 20.06 -19.10
CA ALA A 361 -5.59 20.37 -20.52
C ALA A 361 -7.03 20.57 -21.01
N GLY A 362 -8.03 20.40 -20.14
CA GLY A 362 -9.45 20.52 -20.45
C GLY A 362 -10.02 19.35 -21.26
N ALA A 363 -9.30 18.23 -21.33
CA ALA A 363 -9.66 17.04 -22.11
C ALA A 363 -10.69 16.13 -21.41
N VAL A 364 -10.71 16.14 -20.08
CA VAL A 364 -11.65 15.37 -19.23
C VAL A 364 -12.33 16.26 -18.21
N SER A 365 -13.55 15.91 -17.82
CA SER A 365 -14.28 16.61 -16.76
C SER A 365 -13.73 16.23 -15.38
N ALA A 366 -13.37 17.23 -14.57
CA ALA A 366 -13.01 17.04 -13.17
C ALA A 366 -14.25 17.28 -12.28
N PRO A 367 -14.71 16.28 -11.51
CA PRO A 367 -15.87 16.43 -10.63
C PRO A 367 -15.55 17.22 -9.33
N GLY A 368 -14.27 17.36 -8.97
CA GLY A 368 -13.82 18.13 -7.82
C GLY A 368 -14.11 19.63 -7.91
N ASN A 369 -14.37 20.25 -6.74
CA ASN A 369 -14.81 21.65 -6.62
C ASN A 369 -13.65 22.67 -6.65
N ASP A 370 -12.40 22.20 -6.57
CA ASP A 370 -11.24 23.05 -6.78
C ASP A 370 -11.05 23.21 -8.29
N ALA A 371 -11.30 24.43 -8.77
CA ALA A 371 -10.82 24.86 -10.08
C ALA A 371 -9.36 24.40 -10.20
N LEU A 372 -9.09 23.58 -11.20
CA LEU A 372 -7.75 23.17 -11.59
C LEU A 372 -6.85 24.39 -11.39
N PRO A 373 -5.83 24.36 -10.51
CA PRO A 373 -4.99 25.52 -10.37
C PRO A 373 -4.41 25.77 -11.75
N GLU A 374 -4.81 26.88 -12.38
CA GLU A 374 -4.01 27.52 -13.40
C GLU A 374 -2.68 27.80 -12.71
N VAL A 375 -1.75 26.86 -12.77
CA VAL A 375 -0.35 27.16 -12.45
C VAL A 375 0.20 27.93 -13.64
N SER A 376 -0.33 29.13 -13.84
CA SER A 376 0.40 30.26 -14.35
C SER A 376 0.69 31.19 -13.17
N MET A 377 1.19 30.64 -12.05
CA MET A 377 1.95 31.48 -11.15
C MET A 377 3.25 31.81 -11.86
N SER A 378 3.46 33.09 -12.12
CA SER A 378 4.76 33.55 -12.61
C SER A 378 5.84 33.17 -11.59
N VAL A 379 7.07 32.91 -12.06
CA VAL A 379 8.22 32.65 -11.18
C VAL A 379 8.36 33.77 -10.13
N GLU A 380 7.99 35.00 -10.49
CA GLU A 380 7.99 36.17 -9.61
C GLU A 380 6.97 36.06 -8.48
N GLU A 381 5.75 35.57 -8.72
CA GLU A 381 4.74 35.35 -7.67
C GLU A 381 5.09 34.19 -6.76
N SER A 382 5.64 33.12 -7.30
CA SER A 382 6.11 31.98 -6.50
C SER A 382 7.31 32.35 -5.63
N MET A 383 8.21 33.18 -6.15
CA MET A 383 9.37 33.67 -5.41
C MET A 383 8.95 34.69 -4.35
N LYS A 384 7.97 35.56 -4.65
CA LYS A 384 7.41 36.50 -3.68
C LYS A 384 6.71 35.80 -2.51
N LEU A 385 5.92 34.77 -2.77
CA LEU A 385 5.29 33.96 -1.72
C LEU A 385 6.32 33.21 -0.85
N ALA A 386 7.41 32.73 -1.46
CA ALA A 386 8.50 32.10 -0.72
C ALA A 386 9.24 33.12 0.18
N PHE A 387 9.44 34.35 -0.30
CA PHE A 387 10.03 35.43 0.50
C PHE A 387 9.11 35.92 1.62
N GLU A 388 7.80 36.05 1.37
CA GLU A 388 6.82 36.40 2.42
C GLU A 388 6.73 35.31 3.50
N ALA A 389 6.85 34.03 3.13
CA ALA A 389 6.90 32.92 4.07
C ALA A 389 8.22 32.85 4.87
N LEU A 390 9.33 33.28 4.28
CA LEU A 390 10.63 33.42 4.96
C LEU A 390 10.64 34.62 5.92
N ASP A 391 10.13 35.77 5.50
CA ASP A 391 10.01 36.98 6.33
C ASP A 391 9.06 36.76 7.52
N ALA A 392 7.96 36.01 7.32
CA ALA A 392 7.05 35.63 8.42
C ALA A 392 7.70 34.67 9.43
N ASN A 393 8.78 34.00 9.05
CA ASN A 393 9.55 33.11 9.91
C ASN A 393 10.82 33.77 10.47
N ASP A 394 11.16 34.98 9.98
CA ASP A 394 12.29 35.80 10.40
C ASP A 394 11.86 36.92 11.37
N ASP A 395 10.71 36.75 12.04
CA ASP A 395 10.39 37.49 13.26
C ASP A 395 11.35 37.06 14.39
N SER A 396 12.53 37.66 14.30
CA SER A 396 13.69 37.53 15.14
C SER A 396 13.41 37.95 16.59
N LEU A 397 13.00 37.01 17.44
CA LEU A 397 13.21 37.10 18.90
C LEU A 397 13.64 35.78 19.57
N ALA A 398 13.94 34.72 18.81
CA ALA A 398 14.39 33.43 19.39
C ALA A 398 15.88 33.10 19.16
N VAL A 399 16.56 33.77 18.21
CA VAL A 399 17.94 33.40 17.84
C VAL A 399 19.00 34.09 18.72
N SER A 400 18.71 35.24 19.31
CA SER A 400 19.66 35.91 20.21
C SER A 400 19.77 35.24 21.59
N SER A 401 18.74 34.52 22.07
CA SER A 401 18.81 33.82 23.37
C SER A 401 19.44 32.42 23.30
N ALA A 402 19.69 31.90 22.09
CA ALA A 402 20.31 30.59 21.89
C ALA A 402 21.83 30.70 21.72
N LEU A 403 22.31 31.75 21.04
CA LEU A 403 23.75 32.01 20.85
C LEU A 403 24.45 32.46 22.14
N ASP A 404 23.77 33.25 22.98
CA ASP A 404 24.30 33.73 24.27
C ASP A 404 24.37 32.60 25.34
N ARG A 405 23.69 31.47 25.08
CA ARG A 405 23.72 30.27 25.93
C ARG A 405 24.78 29.25 25.54
N VAL A 406 25.31 29.35 24.30
CA VAL A 406 26.28 28.42 23.72
C VAL A 406 27.69 28.99 23.74
N LEU A 407 27.84 30.31 23.66
CA LEU A 407 29.13 30.99 23.83
C LEU A 407 29.22 31.55 25.25
N GLY A 408 29.56 30.66 26.19
CA GLY A 408 29.63 30.97 27.61
C GLY A 408 30.37 32.28 27.91
N GLY A 409 29.66 33.18 28.59
CA GLY A 409 30.26 34.29 29.33
C GLY A 409 31.21 33.75 30.39
N GLY A 410 32.50 33.85 30.11
CA GLY A 410 33.59 33.68 31.07
C GLY A 410 34.49 34.90 30.94
N ASP A 411 34.47 35.73 31.98
CA ASP A 411 35.28 36.94 32.11
C ASP A 411 36.76 36.67 31.81
N SER A 412 37.30 37.36 30.80
CA SER A 412 38.74 37.52 30.61
C SER A 412 39.17 38.86 31.22
N ASP A 413 39.66 38.79 32.45
CA ASP A 413 40.51 39.83 33.04
C ASP A 413 41.92 39.72 32.44
N GLY A 414 42.34 40.80 31.78
CA GLY A 414 43.71 41.34 31.81
C GLY A 414 44.86 40.56 31.16
N LEU A 415 45.51 41.21 30.18
CA LEU A 415 46.95 41.57 30.14
C LEU A 415 47.50 41.47 28.70
N PHE A 416 48.14 42.57 28.27
CA PHE A 416 49.30 42.72 27.36
C PHE A 416 49.42 41.78 26.14
N GLY A 417 49.74 42.24 24.93
CA GLY A 417 50.32 43.50 24.50
C GLY A 417 50.72 43.37 23.02
N ASP A 418 50.69 44.52 22.36
CA ASP A 418 51.49 45.05 21.25
C ASP A 418 52.44 44.17 20.41
N VAL A 419 52.72 44.70 19.20
CA VAL A 419 53.89 44.52 18.31
C VAL A 419 53.66 43.82 16.95
N SER A 420 53.38 44.69 15.96
CA SER A 420 53.98 44.90 14.63
C SER A 420 54.26 43.78 13.61
N ASP A 421 53.86 44.10 12.36
CA ASP A 421 54.62 44.08 11.08
C ASP A 421 55.68 43.00 10.83
N GLU A 422 55.53 42.28 9.71
CA GLU A 422 56.47 42.21 8.56
C GLU A 422 56.22 40.95 7.69
N GLU A 423 55.81 41.16 6.43
CA GLU A 423 56.29 40.37 5.27
C GLU A 423 57.66 40.95 4.83
N PRO A 424 58.54 40.32 4.00
CA PRO A 424 58.26 39.34 2.91
C PRO A 424 59.38 38.30 2.58
N ALA A 425 59.17 37.59 1.44
CA ALA A 425 60.13 37.08 0.43
C ALA A 425 60.85 35.73 0.69
N GLU A 426 60.65 34.72 -0.20
CA GLU A 426 61.54 34.26 -1.32
C GLU A 426 62.78 33.48 -0.79
N GLU A 427 63.30 32.38 -1.33
CA GLU A 427 63.19 31.59 -2.56
C GLU A 427 64.03 30.30 -2.30
N GLU A 428 63.77 29.21 -3.05
CA GLU A 428 64.71 28.23 -3.66
C GLU A 428 65.88 27.62 -2.80
N ASP A 429 66.30 26.35 -2.92
CA ASP A 429 66.09 25.31 -3.92
C ASP A 429 66.67 23.97 -3.41
N ASP A 430 66.39 22.93 -4.21
CA ASP A 430 67.27 21.79 -4.52
C ASP A 430 67.25 20.47 -3.71
N ASP A 431 66.68 19.49 -4.41
CA ASP A 431 67.36 18.29 -4.92
C ASP A 431 67.41 17.04 -4.01
N MET A 432 66.72 15.99 -4.46
CA MET A 432 67.35 14.67 -4.67
C MET A 432 66.39 13.69 -5.37
N SER A 433 66.91 13.20 -6.50
CA SER A 433 66.35 12.35 -7.53
C SER A 433 66.02 10.89 -7.14
N LEU A 434 64.88 10.43 -7.68
CA LEU A 434 64.61 9.22 -8.49
C LEU A 434 65.52 7.96 -8.42
N GLY A 435 64.83 6.81 -8.28
CA GLY A 435 65.14 5.53 -8.96
C GLY A 435 64.19 4.42 -8.50
N PHE A 436 63.75 3.42 -9.28
CA PHE A 436 63.84 3.07 -10.70
C PHE A 436 62.94 1.81 -10.90
N LEU A 437 62.18 1.71 -12.00
CA LEU A 437 61.62 0.53 -12.74
C LEU A 437 61.15 -0.78 -12.03
N GLY A 438 60.15 -1.56 -12.47
CA GLY A 438 59.38 -1.63 -13.72
C GLY A 438 59.14 -3.10 -14.20
N LYS A 439 57.87 -3.46 -14.49
CA LYS A 439 57.30 -4.43 -15.47
C LYS A 439 57.61 -5.95 -15.49
N ARG A 440 56.51 -6.74 -15.62
CA ARG A 440 56.15 -7.79 -16.64
C ARG A 440 55.13 -8.76 -16.01
N ASN A 441 54.04 -9.23 -16.62
CA ASN A 441 53.57 -9.32 -18.02
C ASN A 441 52.06 -9.09 -18.06
#